data_AF-A0A7C7RCW1-F1
#
_entry.id   AF-A0A7C7RCW1-F1
#
_cell.length_a   1.000
_cell.length_b   1.000
_cell.length_c   1.000
_cell.angle_alpha   90.00
_cell.angle_beta   90.00
_cell.angle_gamma   90.00
#
_symmetry.space_group_name_H-M   'P 1'
#
loop_
_entity.id
_entity.type
_entity.pdbx_description
1 polymer ?
#
loop_
_entity_poly.entity_id
_entity_poly.type
_entity_poly.pdbx_seq_one_letter_code
_entity_poly.pdbx_strand_id
1 'polypeptide(L)'
;MTACPRGKCPATVKKRKRISIGFSFPDCEACPDLSGCPVKKGKKHYYLRCSNKEIRIARRRKNEQTEAFQDRYRWRVGIEATMSEYDRRTGVKRLRVRGLKAVRYCATLKALGINIKDSCGQNCFYDAGR
;
A
#
# COMPACT_ATOMS: atom_id res chain seq x y z
N MET A 1 -1.49 -15.33 -0.87
CA MET A 1 -2.33 -16.52 -0.66
C MET A 1 -1.75 -17.69 -1.45
N THR A 2 -1.25 -18.70 -0.75
CA THR A 2 -0.82 -19.98 -1.35
C THR A 2 -1.74 -21.14 -0.92
N ALA A 3 -2.84 -20.82 -0.23
CA ALA A 3 -3.79 -21.77 0.32
C ALA A 3 -5.22 -21.35 -0.05
N CYS A 4 -6.12 -22.34 -0.10
CA CYS A 4 -7.54 -22.10 -0.28
C CYS A 4 -8.10 -21.34 0.94
N PRO A 5 -8.93 -20.30 0.77
CA PRO A 5 -9.58 -19.59 1.88
C PRO A 5 -10.40 -20.51 2.79
N ARG A 6 -10.95 -21.59 2.23
CA ARG A 6 -11.69 -22.64 2.96
C ARG A 6 -10.80 -23.73 3.57
N GLY A 7 -9.48 -23.53 3.63
CA GLY A 7 -8.55 -24.45 4.29
C GLY A 7 -8.27 -25.78 3.55
N LYS A 8 -8.76 -25.94 2.31
CA LYS A 8 -8.50 -27.15 1.52
C LYS A 8 -7.02 -27.28 1.13
N CYS A 9 -6.45 -28.46 1.38
CA CYS A 9 -5.07 -28.77 1.04
C CYS A 9 -4.89 -28.92 -0.49
N PRO A 10 -3.76 -28.46 -1.04
CA PRO A 10 -3.46 -28.66 -2.45
C PRO A 10 -3.14 -30.12 -2.73
N ALA A 11 -3.78 -30.69 -3.77
CA ALA A 11 -3.51 -32.04 -4.26
C ALA A 11 -2.13 -32.14 -4.94
N THR A 12 -1.62 -31.05 -5.50
CA THR A 12 -0.30 -31.04 -6.14
C THR A 12 0.33 -29.66 -6.06
N VAL A 13 1.64 -29.60 -5.79
CA VAL A 13 2.41 -28.36 -5.86
C VAL A 13 3.63 -28.57 -6.76
N LYS A 14 3.71 -27.80 -7.85
CA LYS A 14 4.86 -27.80 -8.76
C LYS A 14 5.58 -26.45 -8.67
N LYS A 15 6.85 -26.47 -8.28
CA LYS A 15 7.71 -25.28 -8.19
C LYS A 15 8.73 -25.33 -9.33
N ARG A 16 8.49 -24.59 -10.42
CA ARG A 16 9.45 -24.36 -11.52
C ARG A 16 9.63 -22.84 -11.69
N LYS A 17 9.77 -22.34 -12.93
CA LYS A 17 9.76 -20.88 -13.23
C LYS A 17 8.50 -20.17 -12.71
N ARG A 18 7.37 -20.88 -12.68
CA ARG A 18 6.13 -20.48 -12.00
C ARG A 18 5.74 -21.56 -11.00
N ILE A 19 5.12 -21.15 -9.90
CA ILE A 19 4.54 -22.04 -8.91
C ILE A 19 3.12 -22.34 -9.35
N SER A 20 2.81 -23.63 -9.54
CA SER A 20 1.48 -24.12 -9.89
C SER A 20 0.98 -24.99 -8.76
N ILE A 21 -0.15 -24.61 -8.18
CA ILE A 21 -0.82 -25.30 -7.10
C ILE A 21 -2.12 -25.86 -7.67
N GLY A 22 -2.25 -27.18 -7.68
CA GLY A 22 -3.44 -27.91 -8.11
C GLY A 22 -4.31 -28.29 -6.92
N PHE A 23 -5.60 -27.99 -7.00
CA PHE A 23 -6.63 -28.40 -6.05
C PHE A 23 -7.52 -29.49 -6.66
N SER A 24 -8.08 -30.33 -5.79
CA SER A 24 -8.97 -31.41 -6.20
C SER A 24 -10.18 -30.88 -6.95
N PHE A 25 -10.65 -31.63 -7.94
CA PHE A 25 -11.78 -31.27 -8.77
C PHE A 25 -13.11 -31.23 -7.99
N PRO A 26 -13.51 -32.30 -7.27
CA PRO A 26 -14.74 -32.29 -6.47
C PRO A 26 -14.75 -31.20 -5.38
N ASP A 27 -13.60 -30.93 -4.75
CA ASP A 27 -13.50 -29.89 -3.72
C ASP A 27 -13.74 -28.48 -4.27
N CYS A 28 -13.32 -28.22 -5.51
CA CYS A 28 -13.49 -26.92 -6.15
C CYS A 28 -14.85 -26.77 -6.82
N GLU A 29 -15.43 -27.82 -7.40
CA GLU A 29 -16.76 -27.76 -8.01
C GLU A 29 -17.88 -27.60 -6.96
N ALA A 30 -17.73 -28.21 -5.79
CA ALA A 30 -18.66 -28.02 -4.67
C ALA A 30 -18.47 -26.67 -3.93
N CYS A 31 -17.53 -25.83 -4.36
CA CYS A 31 -17.20 -24.58 -3.67
C CYS A 31 -18.12 -23.43 -4.13
N PRO A 32 -18.96 -22.85 -3.25
CA PRO A 32 -19.87 -21.77 -3.64
C PRO A 32 -19.14 -20.47 -4.02
N ASP A 33 -17.87 -20.30 -3.63
CA ASP A 33 -17.08 -19.10 -3.95
C ASP A 33 -16.26 -19.28 -5.25
N LEU A 34 -16.50 -20.36 -6.01
CA LEU A 34 -15.70 -20.68 -7.19
C LEU A 34 -15.71 -19.54 -8.22
N SER A 35 -16.82 -18.81 -8.35
CA SER A 35 -16.98 -17.67 -9.26
C SER A 35 -16.00 -16.53 -8.99
N GLY A 36 -15.68 -16.27 -7.71
CA GLY A 36 -14.70 -15.27 -7.29
C GLY A 36 -13.30 -15.83 -6.99
N CYS A 37 -13.11 -17.14 -7.13
CA CYS A 37 -11.87 -17.81 -6.75
C CYS A 37 -10.79 -17.61 -7.82
N PRO A 38 -9.52 -17.31 -7.46
CA PRO A 38 -8.44 -17.08 -8.43
C PRO A 38 -7.93 -18.36 -9.14
N VAL A 39 -8.52 -19.52 -8.86
CA VAL A 39 -8.16 -20.81 -9.47
C VAL A 39 -8.74 -20.93 -10.87
N LYS A 40 -7.98 -21.54 -11.80
CA LYS A 40 -8.46 -21.80 -13.17
C LYS A 40 -8.70 -23.28 -13.39
N LYS A 41 -9.86 -23.64 -13.97
CA LYS A 41 -10.17 -25.03 -14.34
C LYS A 41 -9.12 -25.57 -15.32
N GLY A 42 -8.58 -26.75 -15.03
CA GLY A 42 -7.69 -27.49 -15.91
C GLY A 42 -8.22 -28.91 -16.14
N LYS A 43 -7.48 -29.73 -16.89
CA LYS A 43 -7.93 -31.09 -17.26
C LYS A 43 -8.10 -32.04 -16.06
N LYS A 44 -7.21 -31.97 -15.07
CA LYS A 44 -7.20 -32.88 -13.91
C LYS A 44 -7.50 -32.18 -12.57
N HIS A 45 -7.19 -30.89 -12.48
CA HIS A 45 -7.25 -30.11 -11.25
C HIS A 45 -7.62 -28.67 -11.56
N TYR A 46 -8.04 -27.94 -10.53
CA TYR A 46 -8.11 -26.48 -10.55
C TYR A 46 -6.75 -25.90 -10.16
N TYR A 47 -6.21 -25.01 -10.99
CA TYR A 47 -4.84 -24.52 -10.83
C TYR A 47 -4.79 -23.05 -10.40
N LEU A 48 -4.11 -22.79 -9.30
CA LEU A 48 -3.59 -21.47 -8.95
C LEU A 48 -2.16 -21.35 -9.47
N ARG A 49 -1.90 -20.36 -10.34
CA ARG A 49 -0.56 -20.11 -10.89
C ARG A 49 -0.05 -18.78 -10.39
N CYS A 50 1.07 -18.81 -9.68
CA CYS A 50 1.75 -17.61 -9.20
C CYS A 50 3.22 -17.62 -9.65
N SER A 51 3.72 -16.45 -9.99
CA SER A 51 5.13 -16.20 -10.23
C SER A 51 5.85 -15.90 -8.92
N ASN A 52 7.16 -16.12 -8.89
CA ASN A 52 7.98 -15.74 -7.74
C ASN A 52 7.89 -14.23 -7.43
N LYS A 53 7.72 -13.38 -8.46
CA LYS A 53 7.51 -11.94 -8.29
C LYS A 53 6.22 -11.65 -7.52
N GLU A 54 5.11 -12.26 -7.92
CA GLU A 54 3.80 -12.08 -7.26
C GLU A 54 3.84 -12.55 -5.80
N ILE A 55 4.52 -13.66 -5.50
CA ILE A 55 4.67 -14.14 -4.12
C ILE A 55 5.49 -13.16 -3.29
N ARG A 56 6.59 -12.63 -3.82
CA ARG A 56 7.39 -11.62 -3.11
C ARG A 56 6.58 -10.36 -2.81
N ILE A 57 5.82 -9.87 -3.79
CA ILE A 57 4.95 -8.70 -3.60
C ILE A 57 3.88 -8.99 -2.56
N ALA A 58 3.23 -10.16 -2.61
CA ALA A 58 2.21 -10.53 -1.63
C ALA A 58 2.77 -10.62 -0.20
N ARG A 59 3.97 -11.19 -0.04
CA ARG A 59 4.67 -11.22 1.25
C ARG A 59 5.00 -9.82 1.74
N ARG A 60 5.50 -8.96 0.85
CA ARG A 60 5.81 -7.57 1.16
C ARG A 60 4.55 -6.81 1.60
N ARG A 61 3.44 -6.93 0.88
CA ARG A 61 2.15 -6.32 1.26
C ARG A 61 1.66 -6.79 2.63
N LYS A 62 1.77 -8.10 2.91
CA LYS A 62 1.42 -8.64 4.24
C LYS A 62 2.28 -8.01 5.33
N ASN A 63 3.57 -7.83 5.08
CA ASN A 63 4.49 -7.17 6.01
C ASN A 63 4.17 -5.68 6.17
N GLU A 64 3.88 -4.97 5.09
CA GLU A 64 3.53 -3.54 5.10
C GLU A 64 2.23 -3.26 5.88
N GLN A 65 1.32 -4.24 5.94
CA GLN A 65 0.09 -4.17 6.73
C GLN A 65 0.29 -4.45 8.24
N THR A 66 1.48 -4.86 8.67
CA THR A 66 1.74 -5.08 10.10
C THR A 66 1.85 -3.76 10.85
N GLU A 67 1.35 -3.72 12.08
CA GLU A 67 1.45 -2.55 12.95
C GLU A 67 2.90 -2.12 13.17
N ALA A 68 3.81 -3.07 13.39
CA ALA A 68 5.23 -2.79 13.55
C ALA A 68 5.88 -2.16 12.30
N PHE A 69 5.39 -2.48 11.11
CA PHE A 69 5.84 -1.80 9.90
C PHE A 69 5.25 -0.40 9.81
N GLN A 70 3.94 -0.27 10.04
CA GLN A 70 3.23 1.01 9.99
C GLN A 70 3.80 2.02 10.98
N ASP A 71 4.07 1.61 12.22
CA ASP A 71 4.60 2.50 13.25
C ASP A 71 6.00 3.02 12.88
N ARG A 72 6.88 2.16 12.35
CA ARG A 72 8.18 2.61 11.82
C ARG A 72 8.04 3.50 10.59
N TYR A 73 7.06 3.23 9.73
CA TYR A 73 6.88 3.92 8.46
C TYR A 73 6.09 5.24 8.60
N ARG A 74 5.37 5.45 9.71
CA ARG A 74 4.52 6.62 9.96
C ARG A 74 5.25 7.95 9.77
N TRP A 75 6.52 8.01 10.19
CA TRP A 75 7.34 9.21 10.10
C TRP A 75 7.62 9.61 8.65
N ARG A 76 7.84 8.63 7.77
CA ARG A 76 8.03 8.88 6.33
C ARG A 76 6.75 9.39 5.69
N VAL A 77 5.62 8.76 6.02
CA VAL A 77 4.30 9.19 5.53
C VAL A 77 4.02 10.62 5.98
N GLY A 78 4.34 10.97 7.23
CA GLY A 78 4.23 12.33 7.73
C GLY A 78 5.05 13.33 6.92
N ILE A 79 6.33 13.05 6.67
CA ILE A 79 7.21 13.92 5.87
C ILE A 79 6.67 14.09 4.44
N GLU A 80 6.26 13.00 3.79
CA GLU A 80 5.71 13.04 2.43
C GLU A 80 4.40 13.84 2.37
N ALA A 81 3.54 13.69 3.38
CA ALA A 81 2.31 14.45 3.51
C ALA A 81 2.60 15.95 3.66
N THR A 82 3.52 16.34 4.55
CA THR A 82 3.93 17.74 4.74
C THR A 82 4.51 18.33 3.46
N MET A 83 5.36 17.59 2.73
CA MET A 83 5.93 18.06 1.46
C MET A 83 4.87 18.20 0.36
N SER A 84 3.89 17.30 0.31
CA SER A 84 2.76 17.38 -0.60
C SER A 84 1.85 18.57 -0.28
N GLU A 85 1.55 18.81 1.00
CA GLU A 85 0.81 19.99 1.45
C GLU A 85 1.57 21.27 1.11
N TYR A 86 2.87 21.34 1.42
CA TYR A 86 3.73 22.46 1.13
C TYR A 86 3.71 22.82 -0.37
N ASP A 87 3.84 21.85 -1.26
CA ASP A 87 3.76 22.09 -2.70
C ASP A 87 2.35 22.53 -3.14
N ARG A 88 1.31 21.79 -2.73
CA ARG A 88 -0.07 22.05 -3.18
C ARG A 88 -0.62 23.37 -2.68
N ARG A 89 -0.30 23.76 -1.44
CA ARG A 89 -0.81 24.99 -0.82
C ARG A 89 -0.01 26.21 -1.22
N THR A 90 1.30 26.08 -1.41
CA THR A 90 2.17 27.24 -1.62
C THR A 90 2.68 27.39 -3.04
N GLY A 91 2.54 26.35 -3.89
CA GLY A 91 3.06 26.34 -5.26
C GLY A 91 4.59 26.43 -5.31
N VAL A 92 5.29 25.91 -4.30
CA VAL A 92 6.76 26.06 -4.18
C VAL A 92 7.53 25.57 -5.40
N LYS A 93 7.01 24.59 -6.15
CA LYS A 93 7.67 24.08 -7.36
C LYS A 93 7.64 25.08 -8.54
N ARG A 94 6.84 26.15 -8.46
CA ARG A 94 6.68 27.15 -9.54
C ARG A 94 6.77 28.57 -8.98
N LEU A 95 7.97 28.97 -8.55
CA LEU A 95 8.20 30.32 -8.03
C LEU A 95 8.44 31.34 -9.15
N ARG A 96 7.83 32.52 -9.01
CA ARG A 96 8.01 33.66 -9.92
C ARG A 96 9.18 34.56 -9.49
N VAL A 97 10.30 33.97 -9.05
CA VAL A 97 11.55 34.67 -8.68
C VAL A 97 12.73 34.01 -9.38
N ARG A 98 13.80 34.78 -9.61
CA ARG A 98 15.03 34.29 -10.24
C ARG A 98 16.20 34.36 -9.25
N GLY A 99 17.13 33.40 -9.37
CA GLY A 99 18.33 33.32 -8.53
C GLY A 99 18.12 32.53 -7.22
N LEU A 100 19.11 31.72 -6.87
CA LEU A 100 19.03 30.76 -5.75
C LEU A 100 18.75 31.41 -4.38
N LYS A 101 19.31 32.59 -4.12
CA LYS A 101 19.08 33.33 -2.86
C LYS A 101 17.60 33.69 -2.69
N ALA A 102 16.98 34.27 -3.72
CA ALA A 102 15.57 34.65 -3.70
C ALA A 102 14.64 33.43 -3.68
N VAL A 103 14.97 32.38 -4.44
CA VAL A 103 14.26 31.08 -4.41
C VAL A 103 14.27 30.49 -3.01
N ARG A 104 15.44 30.42 -2.36
CA ARG A 104 15.59 29.88 -1.00
C ARG A 104 14.78 30.67 0.01
N TYR A 105 14.87 32.01 -0.04
CA TYR A 105 14.10 32.88 0.86
C TYR A 105 12.58 32.65 0.72
N CYS A 106 12.08 32.63 -0.51
CA CYS A 106 10.65 32.41 -0.78
C CYS A 106 10.18 31.02 -0.34
N ALA A 107 10.99 29.98 -0.60
CA ALA A 107 10.72 28.62 -0.14
C ALA A 107 10.66 28.55 1.40
N THR A 108 11.65 29.11 2.10
CA THR A 108 11.67 29.12 3.57
C THR A 108 10.43 29.80 4.15
N LEU A 109 10.04 30.98 3.64
CA LEU A 109 8.83 31.66 4.10
C LEU A 109 7.56 30.85 3.86
N LYS A 110 7.45 30.19 2.70
CA LYS A 110 6.31 29.32 2.40
C LYS A 110 6.26 28.12 3.34
N ALA A 111 7.41 27.54 3.70
CA ALA A 111 7.48 26.42 4.64
C ALA A 111 7.08 26.86 6.06
N LEU A 112 7.57 28.03 6.50
CA LEU A 112 7.13 28.65 7.76
C LEU A 112 5.62 28.89 7.79
N GLY A 113 5.04 29.33 6.66
CA GLY A 113 3.59 29.52 6.54
C GLY A 113 2.78 28.23 6.76
N ILE A 114 3.28 27.07 6.34
CA ILE A 114 2.65 25.77 6.63
C ILE A 114 2.70 25.48 8.12
N ASN A 115 3.86 25.64 8.75
CA ASN A 115 4.01 25.39 10.19
C ASN A 115 3.07 26.26 11.04
N ILE A 116 2.98 27.56 10.75
CA ILE A 116 2.09 28.48 11.48
C ILE A 116 0.62 28.06 11.34
N LYS A 117 0.22 27.67 10.12
CA LYS A 117 -1.15 27.23 9.84
C LYS A 117 -1.49 25.95 10.60
N ASP A 118 -0.56 24.99 10.64
CA ASP A 118 -0.77 23.72 11.33
C ASP A 118 -0.86 23.92 12.85
N SER A 119 -0.04 24.83 13.42
CA SER A 119 -0.14 25.23 14.83
C SER A 119 -1.46 25.92 15.17
N CYS A 120 -1.97 26.78 14.29
CA CYS A 120 -3.23 27.49 14.50
C CYS A 120 -4.45 26.56 14.36
N GLY A 121 -4.34 25.50 13.54
CA GLY A 121 -5.39 24.49 13.39
C GLY A 121 -5.50 23.49 14.55
N GLN A 122 -4.43 23.27 15.32
CA GLN A 122 -4.43 22.36 16.48
C GLN A 122 -5.14 22.95 17.72
N ASN A 123 -5.16 24.28 17.86
CA ASN A 123 -5.85 24.94 18.98
C ASN A 123 -7.38 24.98 18.86
N CYS A 124 -7.96 24.64 17.70
CA CYS A 124 -9.43 24.63 17.55
C CYS A 124 -10.08 23.26 17.83
N PHE A 125 -9.31 22.20 18.11
CA PHE A 125 -9.84 20.86 18.42
C PHE A 125 -9.71 20.45 19.89
N TYR A 126 -8.85 21.11 20.69
CA TYR A 126 -8.73 20.83 22.12
C TYR A 126 -9.71 21.62 23.02
N ASP A 127 -10.32 22.69 22.51
CA ASP A 127 -11.31 23.51 23.26
C ASP A 127 -12.78 23.28 22.83
N ALA A 128 -13.05 22.23 22.04
CA ALA A 128 -14.40 21.82 21.65
C ALA A 128 -14.77 20.42 22.20
N GLY A 129 -14.17 20.03 23.32
CA GLY A 129 -14.42 18.77 24.01
C GLY A 129 -14.48 18.98 25.51
N ARG A 130 -15.72 19.08 26.00
CA ARG A 130 -16.16 18.97 27.39
C ARG A 130 -15.47 17.82 28.14
#